data_AF-A0A7S2FQ79-F1
#
_entry.id   AF-A0A7S2FQ79-F1
#
_cell.length_a   1.000
_cell.length_b   1.000
_cell.length_c   1.000
_cell.angle_alpha   90.00
_cell.angle_beta   90.00
_cell.angle_gamma   90.00
#
_symmetry.space_group_name_H-M   'P 1'
#
loop_
_entity.id
_entity.type
_entity.pdbx_description
1 polymer ?
#
loop_
_entity_poly.entity_id
_entity_poly.type
_entity_poly.pdbx_seq_one_letter_code
_entity_poly.pdbx_strand_id
1 'polypeptide(L)'
;SDQTAEGGLGLDDTRTTDNLRPLLEADYERSARNSQPWNRNSQPWNNNNNNNNLSLPPLEEREVRLTLLSRAVIAVLLFSSIVLIAVGAAIPSFEFDFEGMVAVVMPYDTFDSSNPRPFSMITAGSAMPQATDYPDRYDTRWLQTCYFVFTLVMPLAFLCIMLFLWVTPLNLRRFSAVFKLAEVCQAWSSVEVFVLSIIFAILEIATFADFIIGDKCDLINKFIKEYLDPIVPGPDKCFAVTTKLVAGTPVLFSASLVVIVMAYFVLNKVLHSIHQNRLLEVITAARAQVSLDRRFPEKYTGNPAALLCSRKFAKQMEKLKRWGLIDMQEVSIMRIDEGLDK
;
A
#
# COMPACT_ATOMS: atom_id res chain seq x y z
N SER A 1 39.18 -3.03 -26.08
CA SER A 1 39.27 -4.49 -26.01
C SER A 1 38.56 -4.91 -24.73
N ASP A 2 37.23 -4.89 -24.76
CA ASP A 2 36.36 -6.04 -25.11
C ASP A 2 36.19 -6.92 -23.86
N GLN A 3 35.02 -7.23 -23.30
CA GLN A 3 33.61 -7.20 -23.74
C GLN A 3 32.71 -7.03 -22.52
N THR A 4 31.67 -6.20 -22.65
CA THR A 4 30.48 -6.14 -21.78
C THR A 4 29.48 -7.20 -22.24
N ALA A 5 29.14 -8.15 -21.36
CA ALA A 5 28.09 -9.13 -21.60
C ALA A 5 26.84 -8.76 -20.79
N GLU A 6 25.92 -8.02 -21.41
CA GLU A 6 24.56 -7.83 -20.92
C GLU A 6 23.70 -9.01 -21.38
N GLY A 7 23.33 -9.90 -20.44
CA GLY A 7 22.34 -10.95 -20.65
C GLY A 7 20.94 -10.44 -20.33
N GLY A 8 20.23 -9.95 -21.35
CA GLY A 8 18.83 -9.55 -21.24
C GLY A 8 17.88 -10.75 -21.19
N LEU A 9 17.29 -11.01 -20.03
CA LEU A 9 16.14 -11.89 -19.85
C LEU A 9 14.86 -11.12 -20.21
N GLY A 10 14.45 -11.22 -21.48
CA GLY A 10 13.15 -10.76 -21.95
C GLY A 10 12.04 -11.71 -21.49
N LEU A 11 11.38 -11.37 -20.39
CA LEU A 11 10.08 -11.94 -20.01
C LEU A 11 8.99 -11.22 -20.80
N ASP A 12 8.57 -11.84 -21.89
CA ASP A 12 7.47 -11.41 -22.76
C ASP A 12 6.13 -11.81 -22.13
N ASP A 13 5.63 -10.98 -21.22
CA ASP A 13 4.42 -11.22 -20.42
C ASP A 13 3.11 -10.78 -21.13
N THR A 14 3.15 -10.58 -22.45
CA THR A 14 2.01 -10.05 -23.22
C THR A 14 1.06 -11.13 -23.76
N ARG A 15 1.35 -12.42 -23.54
CA ARG A 15 0.62 -13.52 -24.23
C ARG A 15 -0.52 -14.17 -23.44
N THR A 16 -0.74 -13.79 -22.18
CA THR A 16 -1.73 -14.48 -21.31
C THR A 16 -3.08 -13.76 -21.23
N THR A 17 -3.17 -12.49 -21.63
CA THR A 17 -4.43 -11.71 -21.55
C THR A 17 -5.37 -11.89 -22.75
N ASP A 18 -4.87 -12.35 -23.91
CA ASP A 18 -5.70 -12.48 -25.12
C ASP A 18 -6.64 -13.69 -25.13
N ASN A 19 -6.42 -14.67 -24.25
CA ASN A 19 -7.26 -15.87 -24.16
C ASN A 19 -8.43 -15.77 -23.16
N LEU A 20 -8.49 -14.74 -22.31
CA LEU A 20 -9.59 -14.56 -21.34
C LEU A 20 -10.77 -13.72 -21.87
N ARG A 21 -10.54 -12.91 -22.90
CA ARG A 21 -11.57 -12.05 -23.49
C ARG A 21 -12.79 -12.81 -24.06
N PRO A 22 -12.62 -13.92 -24.82
CA PRO A 22 -13.79 -14.63 -25.38
C PRO A 22 -14.62 -15.39 -24.32
N LEU A 23 -14.04 -15.73 -23.17
CA LEU A 23 -14.78 -16.37 -22.07
C LEU A 23 -15.68 -15.38 -21.32
N LEU A 24 -15.22 -14.15 -21.10
CA LEU A 24 -16.02 -13.09 -20.47
C LEU A 24 -17.17 -12.61 -21.38
N GLU A 25 -16.97 -12.57 -22.70
CA GLU A 25 -18.04 -12.22 -23.65
C GLU A 25 -19.11 -13.32 -23.75
N ALA A 26 -18.73 -14.59 -23.63
CA ALA A 26 -19.68 -15.71 -23.66
C ALA A 26 -20.61 -15.73 -22.42
N ASP A 27 -20.13 -15.39 -21.23
CA ASP A 27 -20.95 -15.33 -20.02
C ASP A 27 -21.88 -14.11 -19.99
N TYR A 28 -21.43 -12.96 -20.52
CA TYR A 28 -22.28 -11.78 -20.65
C TYR A 28 -23.48 -12.03 -21.60
N GLU A 29 -23.25 -12.71 -22.73
CA GLU A 29 -24.34 -13.06 -23.64
C GLU A 29 -25.31 -14.11 -23.09
N ARG A 30 -24.83 -15.02 -22.22
CA ARG A 30 -25.69 -16.03 -21.56
C ARG A 30 -26.60 -15.38 -20.54
N SER A 31 -26.12 -14.38 -19.81
CA SER A 31 -26.92 -13.63 -18.84
C SER A 31 -27.95 -12.72 -19.51
N ALA A 32 -27.67 -12.18 -20.71
CA ALA A 32 -28.61 -11.35 -21.46
C ALA A 32 -29.75 -12.14 -22.12
N ARG A 33 -29.58 -13.45 -22.37
CA ARG A 33 -30.60 -14.30 -23.03
C ARG A 33 -31.67 -14.86 -22.09
N ASN A 34 -31.42 -14.91 -20.78
CA ASN A 34 -32.37 -15.43 -19.79
C ASN A 34 -33.27 -14.37 -19.13
N SER A 35 -33.11 -13.09 -19.45
CA SER A 35 -34.08 -12.06 -19.06
C SER A 35 -35.32 -12.16 -19.95
N GLN A 36 -36.30 -12.95 -19.50
CA GLN A 36 -37.60 -13.04 -20.16
C GLN A 36 -38.28 -11.67 -20.31
N PRO A 37 -39.05 -11.46 -21.39
CA PRO A 37 -39.87 -10.26 -21.54
C PRO A 37 -40.91 -10.23 -20.42
N TRP A 38 -40.81 -9.18 -19.59
CA TRP A 38 -41.77 -8.88 -18.55
C TRP A 38 -43.21 -8.93 -19.09
N ASN A 39 -43.99 -9.87 -18.56
CA ASN A 39 -45.40 -10.05 -18.87
C ASN A 39 -46.18 -8.79 -18.45
N ARG A 40 -46.79 -8.11 -19.42
CA ARG A 40 -47.45 -6.80 -19.31
C ARG A 40 -48.85 -6.87 -18.70
N ASN A 41 -49.07 -7.78 -17.73
CA ASN A 41 -50.37 -8.01 -17.09
C ASN A 41 -50.35 -7.87 -15.56
N SER A 42 -49.41 -7.09 -15.01
CA SER A 42 -49.49 -6.66 -13.61
C SER A 42 -50.60 -5.61 -13.44
N GLN A 43 -51.52 -5.92 -12.54
CA GLN A 43 -52.81 -5.29 -12.27
C GLN A 43 -52.81 -3.75 -12.16
N PRO A 44 -53.96 -3.10 -12.44
CA PRO A 44 -54.12 -1.67 -12.23
C PRO A 44 -53.86 -1.33 -10.77
N TRP A 45 -52.87 -0.47 -10.54
CA TRP A 45 -52.64 0.18 -9.26
C TRP A 45 -53.93 0.88 -8.83
N ASN A 46 -54.57 0.32 -7.80
CA ASN A 46 -55.71 0.95 -7.15
C ASN A 46 -55.21 2.24 -6.47
N ASN A 47 -55.54 3.36 -7.09
CA ASN A 47 -55.11 4.70 -6.73
C ASN A 47 -55.95 5.21 -5.54
N ASN A 48 -55.82 4.57 -4.38
CA ASN A 48 -56.43 5.08 -3.16
C ASN A 48 -55.55 6.23 -2.63
N ASN A 49 -55.96 7.44 -3.00
CA ASN A 49 -55.48 8.76 -2.57
C ASN A 49 -55.61 8.98 -1.05
N ASN A 50 -54.92 8.18 -0.24
CA ASN A 50 -54.64 8.55 1.13
C ASN A 50 -53.36 9.39 1.15
N ASN A 51 -53.56 10.71 1.02
CA ASN A 51 -52.58 11.78 1.21
C ASN A 51 -52.06 11.83 2.65
N ASN A 52 -51.66 10.69 3.21
CA ASN A 52 -50.98 10.64 4.48
C ASN A 52 -49.56 11.11 4.21
N ASN A 53 -49.34 12.38 4.53
CA ASN A 53 -48.06 13.05 4.60
C ASN A 53 -46.97 12.06 5.01
N LEU A 54 -46.20 11.58 4.03
CA LEU A 54 -44.99 10.82 4.27
C LEU A 54 -43.95 11.82 4.77
N SER A 55 -44.13 12.28 6.01
CA SER A 55 -43.14 13.03 6.77
C SER A 55 -41.99 12.07 6.94
N LEU A 56 -41.01 12.18 6.06
CA LEU A 56 -39.79 11.44 6.23
C LEU A 56 -39.23 11.77 7.60
N PRO A 57 -38.76 10.76 8.34
CA PRO A 57 -38.02 11.04 9.55
C PRO A 57 -36.91 12.01 9.17
N PRO A 58 -36.71 13.09 9.95
CA PRO A 58 -35.57 13.97 9.74
C PRO A 58 -34.34 13.08 9.57
N LEU A 59 -33.54 13.34 8.53
CA LEU A 59 -32.27 12.67 8.32
C LEU A 59 -31.43 12.97 9.56
N GLU A 60 -31.59 12.14 10.57
CA GLU A 60 -30.82 12.15 11.79
C GLU A 60 -29.41 11.86 11.30
N GLU A 61 -28.58 12.91 11.28
CA GLU A 61 -27.15 12.81 10.99
C GLU A 61 -26.62 11.73 11.91
N ARG A 62 -26.47 10.53 11.37
CA ARG A 62 -25.89 9.40 12.08
C ARG A 62 -24.41 9.68 12.12
N GLU A 63 -24.02 10.64 12.96
CA GLU A 63 -22.64 10.84 13.34
C GLU A 63 -22.16 9.50 13.85
N VAL A 64 -21.25 8.88 13.10
CA VAL A 64 -20.56 7.69 13.57
C VAL A 64 -19.73 8.18 14.75
N ARG A 65 -20.31 8.10 15.95
CA ARG A 65 -19.63 8.43 17.20
C ARG A 65 -18.56 7.38 17.42
N LEU A 66 -17.40 7.58 16.81
CA LEU A 66 -16.20 6.87 17.23
C LEU A 66 -16.06 7.14 18.71
N THR A 67 -16.03 6.07 19.49
CA THR A 67 -15.85 6.16 20.93
C THR A 67 -14.56 6.94 21.20
N LEU A 68 -14.57 7.87 22.16
CA LEU A 68 -13.39 8.66 22.53
C LEU A 68 -12.18 7.75 22.77
N LEU A 69 -12.42 6.56 23.33
CA LEU A 69 -11.44 5.51 23.54
C LEU A 69 -10.78 5.04 22.23
N SER A 70 -11.55 4.74 21.18
CA SER A 70 -10.97 4.35 19.88
C SER A 70 -10.08 5.45 19.28
N ARG A 71 -10.47 6.73 19.46
CA ARG A 71 -9.66 7.87 19.03
C ARG A 71 -8.35 7.98 19.79
N ALA A 72 -8.39 7.84 21.12
CA ALA A 72 -7.19 7.85 21.94
C ALA A 72 -6.26 6.67 21.60
N VAL A 73 -6.80 5.46 21.46
CA VAL A 73 -6.03 4.25 21.15
C VAL A 73 -5.30 4.38 19.80
N ILE A 74 -5.99 4.82 18.75
CA ILE A 74 -5.37 5.00 17.42
C ILE A 74 -4.29 6.09 17.46
N ALA A 75 -4.51 7.20 18.19
CA ALA A 75 -3.51 8.25 18.34
C ALA A 75 -2.24 7.75 19.07
N VAL A 76 -2.41 7.00 20.16
CA VAL A 76 -1.30 6.41 20.91
C VAL A 76 -0.56 5.39 20.05
N LEU A 77 -1.27 4.55 19.29
CA LEU A 77 -0.65 3.60 18.37
C LEU A 77 0.18 4.31 17.30
N LEU A 78 -0.38 5.32 16.63
CA LEU A 78 0.35 6.12 15.62
C LEU A 78 1.59 6.79 16.22
N PHE A 79 1.46 7.41 17.39
CA PHE A 79 2.59 8.02 18.07
C PHE A 79 3.66 6.98 18.44
N SER A 80 3.24 5.83 18.96
CA SER A 80 4.16 4.75 19.29
C SER A 80 4.90 4.23 18.05
N SER A 81 4.22 4.07 16.90
CA SER A 81 4.86 3.66 15.65
C SER A 81 5.92 4.65 15.17
N ILE A 82 5.68 5.96 15.31
CA ILE A 82 6.67 6.99 14.98
C ILE A 82 7.93 6.80 15.83
N VAL A 83 7.75 6.60 17.14
CA VAL A 83 8.86 6.38 18.07
C VAL A 83 9.57 5.06 17.77
N LEU A 84 8.84 3.96 17.52
CA LEU A 84 9.42 2.67 17.19
C LEU A 84 10.24 2.71 15.90
N ILE A 85 9.78 3.40 14.85
CA ILE A 85 10.55 3.55 13.61
C ILE A 85 11.80 4.40 13.85
N ALA A 86 11.67 5.55 14.53
CA ALA A 86 12.79 6.44 14.79
C ALA A 86 13.88 5.78 15.65
N VAL A 87 13.47 5.08 16.71
CA VAL A 87 14.39 4.34 17.61
C VAL A 87 14.93 3.10 16.90
N GLY A 88 14.09 2.33 16.22
CA GLY A 88 14.50 1.15 15.46
C GLY A 88 15.51 1.47 14.35
N ALA A 89 15.40 2.64 13.71
CA ALA A 89 16.35 3.08 12.68
C ALA A 89 17.75 3.36 13.26
N ALA A 90 17.85 3.73 14.54
CA ALA A 90 19.11 3.99 15.22
C ALA A 90 19.71 2.71 15.85
N ILE A 91 18.88 1.75 16.26
CA ILE A 91 19.33 0.50 16.86
C ILE A 91 19.97 -0.42 15.79
N PRO A 92 21.13 -1.06 16.08
CA PRO A 92 21.72 -2.07 15.21
C PRO A 92 20.73 -3.17 14.83
N SER A 93 20.55 -3.36 13.53
CA SER A 93 19.63 -4.36 12.97
C SER A 93 20.36 -5.67 12.68
N PHE A 94 21.58 -5.58 12.17
CA PHE A 94 22.41 -6.74 11.83
C PHE A 94 23.88 -6.46 12.09
N GLU A 95 24.64 -7.52 12.32
CA GLU A 95 26.07 -7.50 12.56
C GLU A 95 26.77 -8.44 11.58
N PHE A 96 27.91 -8.00 11.04
CA PHE A 96 28.81 -8.85 10.26
C PHE A 96 30.01 -9.25 11.12
N ASP A 97 30.19 -10.56 11.27
CA ASP A 97 31.39 -11.18 11.80
C ASP A 97 32.18 -11.76 10.62
N PHE A 98 33.37 -11.19 10.37
CA PHE A 98 34.30 -11.74 9.39
C PHE A 98 35.22 -12.72 10.11
N GLU A 99 35.20 -13.98 9.68
CA GLU A 99 36.03 -15.06 10.20
C GLU A 99 37.07 -15.50 9.15
N GLY A 100 38.09 -16.21 9.61
CA GLY A 100 39.14 -16.76 8.75
C GLY A 100 40.30 -15.80 8.49
N MET A 101 41.06 -16.04 7.41
CA MET A 101 42.25 -15.22 7.12
C MET A 101 41.94 -13.75 6.84
N VAL A 102 40.75 -13.46 6.32
CA VAL A 102 40.35 -12.06 6.05
C VAL A 102 40.25 -11.25 7.34
N ALA A 103 39.87 -11.88 8.46
CA ALA A 103 39.89 -11.23 9.77
C ALA A 103 41.32 -10.81 10.19
N VAL A 104 42.34 -11.55 9.74
CA VAL A 104 43.76 -11.26 10.04
C VAL A 104 44.34 -10.21 9.08
N VAL A 105 43.93 -10.24 7.82
CA VAL A 105 44.46 -9.36 6.75
C VAL A 105 43.85 -7.96 6.81
N MET A 106 42.61 -7.80 7.29
CA MET A 106 42.03 -6.47 7.45
C MET A 106 42.75 -5.70 8.58
N PRO A 107 43.27 -4.49 8.31
CA PRO A 107 44.12 -3.78 9.26
C PRO A 107 43.42 -3.51 10.60
N TYR A 108 44.07 -3.95 11.68
CA TYR A 108 43.64 -3.80 13.08
C TYR A 108 43.31 -2.34 13.46
N ASP A 109 43.92 -1.37 12.79
CA ASP A 109 43.80 0.07 13.11
C ASP A 109 42.41 0.65 12.78
N THR A 110 41.60 -0.05 11.96
CA THR A 110 40.19 0.29 11.71
C THR A 110 39.22 -0.83 12.08
N PHE A 111 39.75 -2.02 12.36
CA PHE A 111 39.01 -3.22 12.70
C PHE A 111 39.56 -3.74 14.02
N ASP A 112 38.98 -3.28 15.12
CA ASP A 112 39.19 -3.88 16.44
C ASP A 112 38.71 -5.33 16.33
N SER A 113 39.65 -6.26 16.20
CA SER A 113 39.50 -7.63 15.66
C SER A 113 38.62 -8.56 16.49
N SER A 114 37.96 -8.03 17.52
CA SER A 114 37.05 -8.75 18.41
C SER A 114 35.62 -8.24 18.36
N ASN A 115 35.31 -7.19 17.59
CA ASN A 115 34.00 -6.55 17.66
C ASN A 115 33.18 -6.78 16.38
N PRO A 116 32.01 -7.46 16.47
CA PRO A 116 31.03 -7.44 15.40
C PRO A 116 30.80 -6.01 14.94
N ARG A 117 30.62 -5.79 13.62
CA ARG A 117 30.27 -4.46 13.12
C ARG A 117 28.75 -4.29 13.10
N PRO A 118 28.16 -3.56 14.07
CA PRO A 118 26.74 -3.31 14.07
C PRO A 118 26.35 -2.33 12.98
N PHE A 119 25.35 -2.72 12.20
CA PHE A 119 24.70 -1.87 11.22
C PHE A 119 23.22 -1.68 11.61
N SER A 120 22.87 -0.45 11.96
CA SER A 120 21.50 0.06 11.94
C SER A 120 21.13 0.58 10.55
N MET A 121 19.86 0.94 10.35
CA MET A 121 19.40 1.58 9.12
C MET A 121 20.19 2.87 8.84
N ILE A 122 20.41 3.69 9.88
CA ILE A 122 21.15 4.95 9.73
C ILE A 122 22.61 4.68 9.38
N THR A 123 23.27 3.77 10.09
CA THR A 123 24.69 3.48 9.82
C THR A 123 24.87 2.81 8.46
N ALA A 124 23.95 1.94 8.04
CA ALA A 124 23.96 1.32 6.71
C ALA A 124 23.88 2.37 5.60
N GLY A 125 22.94 3.31 5.68
CA GLY A 125 22.84 4.43 4.74
C GLY A 125 24.06 5.35 4.78
N SER A 126 24.69 5.53 5.94
CA SER A 126 25.92 6.33 6.08
C SER A 126 27.18 5.64 5.53
N ALA A 127 27.18 4.30 5.53
CA ALA A 127 28.29 3.49 5.04
C ALA A 127 28.25 3.28 3.51
N MET A 128 27.08 3.45 2.86
CA MET A 128 26.96 3.27 1.41
C MET A 128 28.01 4.03 0.58
N PRO A 129 28.30 5.32 0.83
CA PRO A 129 29.32 6.01 0.05
C PRO A 129 30.73 5.48 0.27
N GLN A 130 31.01 4.94 1.46
CA GLN A 130 32.33 4.38 1.79
C GLN A 130 32.58 3.04 1.08
N ALA A 131 31.50 2.41 0.56
CA ALA A 131 31.58 1.18 -0.21
C ALA A 131 31.85 1.42 -1.71
N THR A 132 31.96 2.68 -2.16
CA THR A 132 32.27 3.02 -3.55
C THR A 132 33.66 3.66 -3.67
N ASP A 133 34.30 3.50 -4.83
CA ASP A 133 35.63 4.09 -5.09
C ASP A 133 35.62 5.64 -5.00
N TYR A 134 34.46 6.26 -5.24
CA TYR A 134 34.28 7.71 -5.31
C TYR A 134 33.13 8.16 -4.40
N PRO A 135 33.34 8.25 -3.08
CA PRO A 135 32.28 8.54 -2.09
C PRO A 135 31.58 9.88 -2.32
N ASP A 136 32.27 10.86 -2.90
CA ASP A 136 31.75 12.22 -3.10
C ASP A 136 31.13 12.44 -4.49
N ARG A 137 31.05 11.40 -5.32
CA ARG A 137 30.41 11.50 -6.63
C ARG A 137 28.90 11.70 -6.46
N TYR A 138 28.32 12.56 -7.29
CA TYR A 138 26.92 12.98 -7.22
C TYR A 138 25.93 11.81 -7.17
N ASP A 139 26.17 10.77 -7.97
CA ASP A 139 25.35 9.57 -8.03
C ASP A 139 25.34 8.76 -6.73
N THR A 140 26.49 8.64 -6.06
CA THR A 140 26.61 7.94 -4.78
C THR A 140 25.85 8.70 -3.69
N ARG A 141 25.99 10.03 -3.64
CA ARG A 141 25.25 10.90 -2.71
C ARG A 141 23.75 10.94 -3.01
N TRP A 142 23.38 10.89 -4.29
CA TRP A 142 21.98 10.81 -4.72
C TRP A 142 21.34 9.48 -4.27
N LEU A 143 22.03 8.36 -4.44
CA LEU A 143 21.57 7.05 -3.97
C LEU A 143 21.41 7.03 -2.45
N GLN A 144 22.39 7.56 -1.72
CA GLN A 144 22.31 7.73 -0.26
C GLN A 144 21.10 8.59 0.15
N THR A 145 20.85 9.68 -0.58
CA THR A 145 19.70 10.56 -0.30
C THR A 145 18.38 9.83 -0.55
N CYS A 146 18.25 9.15 -1.69
CA CYS A 146 17.08 8.31 -2.00
C CYS A 146 16.86 7.27 -0.90
N TYR A 147 17.92 6.57 -0.48
CA TYR A 147 17.83 5.60 0.60
C TYR A 147 17.18 6.19 1.86
N PHE A 148 17.67 7.32 2.37
CA PHE A 148 17.09 7.96 3.56
C PHE A 148 15.67 8.50 3.31
N VAL A 149 15.40 9.03 2.13
CA VAL A 149 14.07 9.56 1.80
C VAL A 149 13.03 8.45 1.83
N PHE A 150 13.27 7.34 1.16
CA PHE A 150 12.32 6.23 1.05
C PHE A 150 12.22 5.38 2.33
N THR A 151 13.35 5.14 3.02
CA THR A 151 13.37 4.26 4.21
C THR A 151 13.10 4.98 5.53
N LEU A 152 13.22 6.31 5.59
CA LEU A 152 13.06 7.05 6.85
C LEU A 152 12.13 8.26 6.72
N VAL A 153 12.32 9.12 5.72
CA VAL A 153 11.54 10.37 5.64
C VAL A 153 10.09 10.12 5.25
N MET A 154 9.83 9.37 4.18
CA MET A 154 8.48 9.05 3.69
C MET A 154 7.60 8.31 4.71
N PRO A 155 8.05 7.22 5.38
CA PRO A 155 7.25 6.54 6.40
C PRO A 155 6.93 7.44 7.61
N LEU A 156 7.90 8.24 8.07
CA LEU A 156 7.67 9.18 9.16
C LEU A 156 6.70 10.31 8.73
N ALA A 157 6.85 10.82 7.51
CA ALA A 157 5.93 11.80 6.95
C ALA A 157 4.50 11.24 6.86
N PHE A 158 4.34 10.01 6.36
CA PHE A 158 3.06 9.32 6.32
C PHE A 158 2.41 9.21 7.71
N LEU A 159 3.16 8.73 8.72
CA LEU A 159 2.66 8.61 10.08
C LEU A 159 2.31 9.96 10.71
N CYS A 160 3.13 10.98 10.49
CA CYS A 160 2.86 12.35 10.95
C CYS A 160 1.59 12.92 10.31
N ILE A 161 1.40 12.74 9.00
CA ILE A 161 0.19 13.18 8.29
C ILE A 161 -1.03 12.42 8.82
N MET A 162 -0.93 11.12 9.03
CA MET A 162 -2.01 10.31 9.60
C MET A 162 -2.37 10.73 11.04
N LEU A 163 -1.36 11.00 11.88
CA LEU A 163 -1.59 11.51 13.22
C LEU A 163 -2.24 12.90 13.19
N PHE A 164 -1.79 13.78 12.30
CA PHE A 164 -2.36 15.11 12.10
C PHE A 164 -3.83 15.04 11.65
N LEU A 165 -4.14 14.19 10.66
CA LEU A 165 -5.51 13.93 10.20
C LEU A 165 -6.41 13.40 11.33
N TRP A 166 -5.84 12.64 12.26
CA TRP A 166 -6.58 12.03 13.36
C TRP A 166 -6.89 13.00 14.51
N VAL A 167 -5.91 13.84 14.87
CA VAL A 167 -6.04 14.81 15.96
C VAL A 167 -6.87 16.02 15.54
N THR A 168 -6.73 16.45 14.28
CA THR A 168 -7.28 17.73 13.81
C THR A 168 -8.56 17.52 13.01
N PRO A 169 -9.73 17.98 13.48
CA PRO A 169 -10.95 17.95 12.68
C PRO A 169 -10.84 18.97 11.54
N LEU A 170 -10.56 18.47 10.33
CA LEU A 170 -10.39 19.29 9.12
C LEU A 170 -11.70 19.41 8.34
N ASN A 171 -11.89 20.56 7.69
CA ASN A 171 -12.95 20.73 6.70
C ASN A 171 -12.77 19.75 5.53
N LEU A 172 -13.88 19.24 4.97
CA LEU A 172 -13.91 18.19 3.93
C LEU A 172 -12.97 18.45 2.74
N ARG A 173 -12.86 19.71 2.30
CA ARG A 173 -11.97 20.12 1.21
C ARG A 173 -10.49 19.95 1.56
N ARG A 174 -10.08 20.36 2.76
CA ARG A 174 -8.69 20.24 3.24
C ARG A 174 -8.36 18.79 3.57
N PHE A 175 -9.30 18.08 4.20
CA PHE A 175 -9.16 16.67 4.49
C PHE A 175 -8.84 15.86 3.23
N SER A 176 -9.58 16.07 2.14
CA SER A 176 -9.34 15.39 0.86
C SER A 176 -7.95 15.67 0.27
N ALA A 177 -7.39 16.88 0.45
CA ALA A 177 -6.06 17.21 -0.05
C ALA A 177 -4.96 16.54 0.79
N VAL A 178 -5.08 16.60 2.11
CA VAL A 178 -4.11 15.99 3.04
C VAL A 178 -4.16 14.47 2.96
N PHE A 179 -5.34 13.88 2.75
CA PHE A 179 -5.50 12.44 2.54
C PHE A 179 -4.78 11.95 1.28
N LYS A 180 -4.91 12.66 0.16
CA LYS A 180 -4.15 12.35 -1.07
C LYS A 180 -2.64 12.42 -0.84
N LEU A 181 -2.17 13.38 -0.05
CA LEU A 181 -0.76 13.46 0.31
C LEU A 181 -0.33 12.24 1.14
N ALA A 182 -1.17 11.79 2.08
CA ALA A 182 -0.92 10.57 2.84
C ALA A 182 -0.83 9.33 1.93
N GLU A 183 -1.70 9.20 0.93
CA GLU A 183 -1.64 8.10 -0.05
C GLU A 183 -0.33 8.11 -0.84
N VAL A 184 0.13 9.29 -1.27
CA VAL A 184 1.42 9.44 -1.95
C VAL A 184 2.58 9.07 -1.02
N CYS A 185 2.62 9.59 0.20
CA CYS A 185 3.66 9.24 1.17
C CYS A 185 3.68 7.74 1.49
N GLN A 186 2.51 7.10 1.59
CA GLN A 186 2.40 5.66 1.81
C GLN A 186 2.92 4.86 0.61
N ALA A 187 2.60 5.28 -0.62
CA ALA A 187 3.10 4.62 -1.83
C ALA A 187 4.62 4.73 -2.00
N TRP A 188 5.24 5.73 -1.36
CA TRP A 188 6.69 5.97 -1.37
C TRP A 188 7.36 5.49 -0.07
N SER A 189 6.63 4.91 0.88
CA SER A 189 7.23 4.27 2.04
C SER A 189 7.81 2.92 1.62
N SER A 190 9.06 2.63 1.99
CA SER A 190 9.71 1.35 1.68
C SER A 190 10.37 0.69 2.90
N VAL A 191 9.94 1.03 4.12
CA VAL A 191 10.51 0.47 5.36
C VAL A 191 10.37 -1.04 5.39
N GLU A 192 9.18 -1.53 5.05
CA GLU A 192 8.85 -2.95 5.01
C GLU A 192 9.69 -3.69 3.97
N VAL A 193 9.87 -3.09 2.79
CA VAL A 193 10.71 -3.65 1.73
C VAL A 193 12.16 -3.68 2.16
N PHE A 194 12.63 -2.64 2.86
CA PHE A 194 13.98 -2.57 3.41
C PHE A 194 14.23 -3.65 4.48
N VAL A 195 13.30 -3.86 5.41
CA VAL A 195 13.46 -4.90 6.44
C VAL A 195 13.49 -6.28 5.81
N LEU A 196 12.58 -6.55 4.86
CA LEU A 196 12.56 -7.83 4.14
C LEU A 196 13.83 -8.04 3.32
N SER A 197 14.31 -7.02 2.61
CA SER A 197 15.52 -7.15 1.79
C SER A 197 16.77 -7.41 2.64
N ILE A 198 16.89 -6.82 3.83
CA ILE A 198 17.97 -7.16 4.77
C ILE A 198 17.90 -8.61 5.21
N ILE A 199 16.71 -9.09 5.58
CA ILE A 199 16.54 -10.48 6.02
C ILE A 199 16.98 -11.43 4.90
N PHE A 200 16.53 -11.20 3.66
CA PHE A 200 16.95 -12.01 2.52
C PHE A 200 18.45 -11.89 2.23
N ALA A 201 19.01 -10.67 2.23
CA ALA A 201 20.43 -10.46 1.98
C ALA A 201 21.30 -11.19 3.02
N ILE A 202 20.92 -11.17 4.29
CA ILE A 202 21.62 -11.87 5.38
C ILE A 202 21.58 -13.39 5.20
N LEU A 203 20.45 -13.93 4.75
CA LEU A 203 20.30 -15.37 4.50
C LEU A 203 21.11 -15.83 3.28
N GLU A 204 21.24 -14.97 2.27
CA GLU A 204 21.92 -15.31 1.02
C GLU A 204 23.42 -15.05 1.03
N ILE A 205 23.92 -14.09 1.82
CA ILE A 205 25.33 -13.65 1.76
C ILE A 205 26.33 -14.77 2.04
N ALA A 206 26.01 -15.72 2.92
CA ALA A 206 26.89 -16.86 3.20
C ALA A 206 27.06 -17.76 1.97
N THR A 207 25.96 -18.05 1.27
CA THR A 207 25.97 -18.84 0.03
C THR A 207 26.69 -18.10 -1.10
N PHE A 208 26.49 -16.78 -1.22
CA PHE A 208 27.20 -15.96 -2.20
C PHE A 208 28.71 -15.92 -1.94
N ALA A 209 29.12 -15.80 -0.67
CA ALA A 209 30.52 -15.84 -0.28
C ALA A 209 31.18 -17.17 -0.67
N ASP A 210 30.54 -18.29 -0.35
CA ASP A 210 31.03 -19.63 -0.70
C ASP A 210 31.14 -19.81 -2.23
N PHE A 211 30.17 -19.30 -2.99
CA PHE A 211 30.19 -19.38 -4.46
C PHE A 211 31.28 -18.53 -5.11
N ILE A 212 31.51 -17.30 -4.63
CA ILE A 212 32.54 -16.39 -5.18
C ILE A 212 33.94 -16.99 -5.00
N ILE A 213 34.17 -17.64 -3.86
CA ILE A 213 35.45 -18.26 -3.56
C ILE A 213 35.62 -19.57 -4.33
N GLY A 214 34.55 -20.38 -4.37
CA GLY A 214 34.57 -21.72 -4.94
C GLY A 214 35.68 -22.58 -4.35
N ASP A 215 36.25 -23.44 -5.18
CA ASP A 215 37.29 -24.41 -4.74
C ASP A 215 38.68 -23.77 -4.59
N LYS A 216 38.83 -22.46 -4.86
CA LYS A 216 40.15 -21.79 -4.86
C LYS A 216 40.80 -21.76 -3.48
N CYS A 217 39.99 -21.78 -2.42
CA CYS A 217 40.50 -21.79 -1.05
C CYS A 217 40.77 -23.20 -0.50
N ASP A 218 40.54 -24.30 -1.24
CA ASP A 218 40.77 -25.65 -0.71
C ASP A 218 42.23 -25.92 -0.34
N LEU A 219 43.15 -25.45 -1.19
CA LEU A 219 44.59 -25.58 -0.94
C LEU A 219 45.03 -24.69 0.22
N ILE A 220 44.43 -23.50 0.33
CA ILE A 220 44.69 -22.55 1.41
C ILE A 220 44.15 -23.09 2.74
N ASN A 221 42.94 -23.67 2.77
CA ASN A 221 42.35 -24.27 3.96
C ASN A 221 43.22 -25.40 4.51
N LYS A 222 43.76 -26.25 3.63
CA LYS A 222 44.72 -27.29 4.03
C LYS A 222 45.99 -26.69 4.63
N PHE A 223 46.52 -25.63 4.03
CA PHE A 223 47.71 -24.94 4.53
C PHE A 223 47.46 -24.24 5.87
N ILE A 224 46.31 -23.57 6.04
CA ILE A 224 45.91 -22.93 7.30
C ILE A 224 45.84 -23.98 8.41
N LYS A 225 45.17 -25.10 8.13
CA LYS A 225 45.00 -26.18 9.10
C LYS A 225 46.33 -26.81 9.53
N GLU A 226 47.31 -26.90 8.64
CA GLU A 226 48.59 -27.53 8.95
C GLU A 226 49.58 -26.59 9.67
N TYR A 227 49.55 -25.28 9.36
CA TYR A 227 50.59 -24.34 9.81
C TYR A 227 50.09 -23.16 10.64
N LEU A 228 48.82 -22.78 10.57
CA LEU A 228 48.27 -21.55 11.17
C LEU A 228 47.19 -21.79 12.23
N ASP A 229 46.83 -23.03 12.52
CA ASP A 229 45.86 -23.42 13.55
C ASP A 229 46.09 -22.72 14.92
N PRO A 230 47.33 -22.55 15.44
CA PRO A 230 47.53 -21.85 16.72
C PRO A 230 47.42 -20.32 16.64
N ILE A 231 47.40 -19.73 15.44
CA ILE A 231 47.45 -18.27 15.24
C ILE A 231 46.07 -17.71 14.84
N VAL A 232 45.24 -18.49 14.16
CA VAL A 232 43.96 -18.02 13.63
C VAL A 232 42.82 -18.49 14.54
N PRO A 233 42.20 -17.60 15.34
CA PRO A 233 41.02 -17.95 16.12
C PRO A 233 39.82 -18.10 15.19
N GLY A 234 39.30 -19.32 15.04
CA GLY A 234 38.08 -19.56 14.27
C GLY A 234 38.09 -20.89 13.52
N PRO A 235 37.07 -21.13 12.66
CA PRO A 235 37.06 -22.29 11.78
C PRO A 235 38.18 -22.20 10.73
N ASP A 236 38.70 -23.36 10.29
CA ASP A 236 39.73 -23.54 9.23
C ASP A 236 39.24 -23.12 7.83
N LYS A 237 38.67 -21.93 7.70
CA LYS A 237 38.14 -21.36 6.47
C LYS A 237 38.95 -20.14 6.08
N CYS A 238 39.34 -20.11 4.81
CA CYS A 238 40.01 -19.01 4.13
C CYS A 238 39.23 -17.68 4.27
N PHE A 239 37.90 -17.75 4.15
CA PHE A 239 36.98 -16.65 4.37
C PHE A 239 35.64 -17.23 4.79
N ALA A 240 35.08 -16.69 5.87
CA ALA A 240 33.70 -16.93 6.24
C ALA A 240 33.10 -15.62 6.74
N VAL A 241 31.85 -15.36 6.37
CA VAL A 241 31.10 -14.22 6.88
C VAL A 241 29.90 -14.78 7.62
N THR A 242 29.92 -14.59 8.93
CA THR A 242 28.79 -14.95 9.78
C THR A 242 27.98 -13.69 10.01
N THR A 243 26.72 -13.70 9.59
CA THR A 243 25.78 -12.60 9.83
C THR A 243 24.89 -12.94 11.01
N LYS A 244 24.70 -11.97 11.91
CA LYS A 244 23.78 -12.11 13.04
C LYS A 244 22.70 -11.05 12.96
N LEU A 245 21.46 -11.48 13.11
CA LEU A 245 20.31 -10.60 13.31
C LEU A 245 20.29 -10.14 14.76
N VAL A 246 20.30 -8.83 14.97
CA VAL A 246 20.36 -8.20 16.29
C VAL A 246 18.97 -7.67 16.66
N ALA A 247 18.80 -7.20 17.90
CA ALA A 247 17.53 -6.71 18.45
C ALA A 247 16.83 -5.64 17.60
N GLY A 248 17.54 -4.88 16.76
CA GLY A 248 16.93 -3.88 15.89
C GLY A 248 16.01 -4.47 14.81
N THR A 249 16.32 -5.66 14.28
CA THR A 249 15.51 -6.28 13.22
C THR A 249 14.08 -6.63 13.66
N PRO A 250 13.84 -7.36 14.76
CA PRO A 250 12.48 -7.64 15.21
C PRO A 250 11.73 -6.36 15.62
N VAL A 251 12.42 -5.34 16.14
CA VAL A 251 11.81 -4.03 16.44
C VAL A 251 11.31 -3.35 15.16
N LEU A 252 12.15 -3.22 14.14
CA LEU A 252 11.76 -2.63 12.85
C LEU A 252 10.68 -3.45 12.12
N PHE A 253 10.76 -4.77 12.18
CA PHE A 253 9.76 -5.67 11.59
C PHE A 253 8.40 -5.50 12.27
N SER A 254 8.38 -5.50 13.61
CA SER A 254 7.15 -5.29 14.39
C SER A 254 6.55 -3.90 14.14
N ALA A 255 7.37 -2.85 14.08
CA ALA A 255 6.95 -1.50 13.74
C ALA A 255 6.31 -1.46 12.35
N SER A 256 6.95 -2.06 11.35
CA SER A 256 6.44 -2.12 9.97
C SER A 256 5.10 -2.84 9.88
N LEU A 257 4.95 -3.97 10.58
CA LEU A 257 3.68 -4.71 10.64
C LEU A 257 2.56 -3.87 11.26
N VAL A 258 2.85 -3.18 12.37
CA VAL A 258 1.88 -2.29 13.01
C VAL A 258 1.48 -1.15 12.07
N VAL A 259 2.44 -0.54 11.35
CA VAL A 259 2.15 0.51 10.37
C VAL A 259 1.27 -0.01 9.24
N ILE A 260 1.54 -1.21 8.69
CA ILE A 260 0.72 -1.82 7.62
C ILE A 260 -0.71 -2.04 8.09
N VAL A 261 -0.89 -2.65 9.27
CA VAL A 261 -2.22 -2.92 9.84
C VAL A 261 -2.97 -1.61 10.11
N MET A 262 -2.28 -0.61 10.67
CA MET A 262 -2.85 0.70 10.95
C MET A 262 -3.21 1.45 9.67
N ALA A 263 -2.33 1.46 8.67
CA ALA A 263 -2.58 2.08 7.37
C ALA A 263 -3.82 1.45 6.72
N TYR A 264 -3.89 0.12 6.66
CA TYR A 264 -5.06 -0.60 6.12
C TYR A 264 -6.35 -0.23 6.86
N PHE A 265 -6.33 -0.26 8.20
CA PHE A 265 -7.53 0.03 8.98
C PHE A 265 -7.98 1.49 8.83
N VAL A 266 -7.06 2.44 8.98
CA VAL A 266 -7.38 3.88 8.91
C VAL A 266 -7.81 4.26 7.50
N LEU A 267 -7.10 3.82 6.46
CA LEU A 267 -7.46 4.10 5.07
C LEU A 267 -8.83 3.53 4.72
N ASN A 268 -9.12 2.28 5.08
CA ASN A 268 -10.44 1.69 4.81
C ASN A 268 -11.58 2.39 5.55
N LYS A 269 -11.37 2.79 6.81
CA LYS A 269 -12.38 3.52 7.58
C LYS A 269 -12.62 4.91 7.03
N VAL A 270 -11.55 5.63 6.69
CA VAL A 270 -11.63 6.96 6.09
C VAL A 270 -12.31 6.89 4.73
N LEU A 271 -11.89 5.94 3.87
CA LEU A 271 -12.47 5.75 2.55
C LEU A 271 -13.96 5.45 2.63
N HIS A 272 -14.37 4.56 3.54
CA HIS A 272 -15.77 4.25 3.77
C HIS A 272 -16.57 5.48 4.22
N SER A 273 -16.02 6.29 5.13
CA SER A 273 -16.65 7.53 5.59
C SER A 273 -16.81 8.55 4.46
N ILE A 274 -15.78 8.74 3.62
CA ILE A 274 -15.85 9.65 2.46
C ILE A 274 -16.91 9.17 1.47
N HIS A 275 -16.93 7.88 1.16
CA HIS A 275 -17.87 7.30 0.19
C HIS A 275 -19.32 7.47 0.67
N GLN A 276 -19.61 7.18 1.94
CA GLN A 276 -20.94 7.39 2.51
C GLN A 276 -21.38 8.85 2.43
N ASN A 277 -20.50 9.80 2.74
CA ASN A 277 -20.83 11.24 2.68
C ASN A 277 -21.17 11.69 1.25
N ARG A 278 -20.41 11.23 0.25
CA ARG A 278 -20.68 11.56 -1.16
C ARG A 278 -21.99 10.97 -1.66
N LEU A 279 -22.31 9.73 -1.28
CA LEU A 279 -23.59 9.11 -1.64
C LEU A 279 -24.77 9.90 -1.08
N LEU A 280 -24.67 10.38 0.16
CA LEU A 280 -25.72 11.20 0.78
C LEU A 280 -25.91 12.53 0.03
N GLU A 281 -24.83 13.18 -0.41
CA GLU A 281 -24.91 14.40 -1.24
C GLU A 281 -25.62 14.14 -2.58
N VAL A 282 -25.32 13.01 -3.24
CA VAL A 282 -25.97 12.66 -4.51
C VAL A 282 -27.45 12.32 -4.32
N ILE A 283 -27.80 11.55 -3.29
CA ILE A 283 -29.19 11.19 -2.99
C ILE A 283 -30.01 12.43 -2.62
N THR A 284 -29.46 13.33 -1.82
CA THR A 284 -30.14 14.59 -1.45
C THR A 284 -30.33 15.51 -2.67
N ALA A 285 -29.33 15.63 -3.54
CA ALA A 285 -29.43 16.39 -4.79
C ALA A 285 -30.47 15.79 -5.76
N ALA A 286 -30.47 14.47 -5.95
CA ALA A 286 -31.44 13.77 -6.79
C ALA A 286 -32.87 13.93 -6.26
N ARG A 287 -33.04 13.82 -4.94
CA ARG A 287 -34.35 14.02 -4.29
C ARG A 287 -34.86 15.46 -4.43
N ALA A 288 -33.98 16.46 -4.31
CA ALA A 288 -34.33 17.85 -4.52
C ALA A 288 -34.89 18.08 -5.94
N GLN A 289 -34.30 17.44 -6.95
CA GLN A 289 -34.80 17.51 -8.32
C GLN A 289 -36.18 16.86 -8.49
N VAL A 290 -36.40 15.66 -7.92
CA VAL A 290 -37.71 14.98 -7.98
C VAL A 290 -38.81 15.81 -7.29
N SER A 291 -38.48 16.49 -6.19
CA SER A 291 -39.42 17.37 -5.49
C SER A 291 -39.83 18.62 -6.30
N LEU A 292 -38.95 19.10 -7.17
CA LEU A 292 -39.24 20.21 -8.09
C LEU A 292 -40.09 19.75 -9.26
N ASP A 293 -39.91 18.52 -9.75
CA ASP A 293 -40.65 17.99 -10.89
C ASP A 293 -42.14 17.72 -10.55
N ARG A 294 -42.45 17.34 -9.31
CA ARG A 294 -43.85 17.21 -8.82
C ARG A 294 -44.65 18.52 -8.84
N ARG A 295 -44.01 19.68 -9.05
CA ARG A 295 -44.70 20.97 -9.21
C ARG A 295 -45.08 21.31 -10.65
N PHE A 296 -44.81 20.43 -11.63
CA PHE A 296 -45.33 20.62 -12.98
C PHE A 296 -46.80 20.17 -13.07
N PRO A 297 -47.71 21.06 -13.51
CA PRO A 297 -49.15 20.85 -13.45
C PRO A 297 -49.63 19.73 -14.39
N GLU A 298 -50.68 19.09 -13.92
CA GLU A 298 -51.50 17.95 -14.37
C GLU A 298 -52.09 18.03 -15.80
N LYS A 299 -51.43 18.71 -16.76
CA LYS A 299 -51.97 18.91 -18.12
C LYS A 299 -51.45 17.95 -19.20
N TYR A 300 -50.71 16.91 -18.85
CA TYR A 300 -50.30 15.85 -19.78
C TYR A 300 -50.93 14.50 -19.41
N THR A 301 -52.26 14.44 -19.54
CA THR A 301 -52.99 13.18 -19.59
C THR A 301 -52.73 12.50 -20.94
N GLY A 302 -51.92 11.44 -20.96
CA GLY A 302 -52.02 10.45 -22.04
C GLY A 302 -50.74 9.89 -22.67
N ASN A 303 -49.60 9.74 -21.98
CA ASN A 303 -48.64 8.65 -22.28
C ASN A 303 -47.50 8.51 -21.24
N PRO A 304 -47.44 7.47 -20.40
CA PRO A 304 -46.34 7.27 -19.44
C PRO A 304 -44.98 6.97 -20.10
N ALA A 305 -44.96 6.55 -21.37
CA ALA A 305 -43.72 6.29 -22.11
C ALA A 305 -42.92 7.58 -22.48
N ALA A 306 -43.55 8.76 -22.42
CA ALA A 306 -42.90 10.02 -22.79
C ALA A 306 -41.98 10.60 -21.70
N LEU A 307 -42.22 10.27 -20.42
CA LEU A 307 -41.49 10.83 -19.28
C LEU A 307 -40.11 10.19 -19.07
N LEU A 308 -39.99 8.88 -19.29
CA LEU A 308 -38.70 8.16 -19.26
C LEU A 308 -37.79 8.49 -20.47
N CYS A 309 -38.35 9.07 -21.54
CA CYS A 309 -37.60 9.50 -22.73
C CYS A 309 -37.23 11.00 -22.70
N SER A 310 -37.29 11.64 -21.52
CA SER A 310 -36.83 13.02 -21.39
C SER A 310 -35.32 13.08 -21.58
N ARG A 311 -34.88 13.52 -22.77
CA ARG A 311 -33.47 13.82 -23.12
C ARG A 311 -32.73 14.64 -22.06
N LYS A 312 -33.45 15.39 -21.21
CA LYS A 312 -32.86 16.15 -20.10
C LYS A 312 -32.29 15.25 -19.01
N PHE A 313 -32.95 14.14 -18.68
CA PHE A 313 -32.46 13.19 -17.66
C PHE A 313 -31.21 12.44 -18.15
N ALA A 314 -31.21 12.01 -19.42
CA ALA A 314 -30.04 11.40 -20.05
C ALA A 314 -28.83 12.36 -20.07
N LYS A 315 -29.03 13.65 -20.40
CA LYS A 315 -27.96 14.66 -20.36
C LYS A 315 -27.45 14.96 -18.95
N GLN A 316 -28.30 14.87 -17.92
CA GLN A 316 -27.88 15.06 -16.52
C GLN A 316 -27.04 13.86 -16.04
N MET A 317 -27.45 12.64 -16.35
CA MET A 317 -26.67 11.41 -16.08
C MET A 317 -25.31 11.44 -16.81
N GLU A 318 -25.27 11.93 -18.04
CA GLU A 318 -24.02 12.05 -18.80
C GLU A 318 -23.06 13.12 -18.21
N LYS A 319 -23.61 14.19 -17.63
CA LYS A 319 -22.83 15.19 -16.89
C LYS A 319 -22.25 14.61 -15.60
N LEU A 320 -23.03 13.83 -14.85
CA LEU A 320 -22.56 13.14 -13.65
C LEU A 320 -21.46 12.12 -13.96
N LYS A 321 -21.58 11.41 -15.10
CA LYS A 321 -20.53 10.52 -15.63
C LYS A 321 -19.23 11.27 -15.95
N ARG A 322 -19.32 12.44 -16.58
CA ARG A 322 -18.14 13.28 -16.87
C ARG A 322 -17.46 13.83 -15.61
N TRP A 323 -18.17 13.90 -14.49
CA TRP A 323 -17.62 14.39 -13.23
C TRP A 323 -16.94 13.28 -12.40
N GLY A 324 -16.89 12.04 -12.91
CA GLY A 324 -16.22 10.92 -12.24
C GLY A 324 -16.86 10.52 -10.91
N LEU A 325 -18.13 10.86 -10.71
CA LEU A 325 -18.87 10.63 -9.46
C LEU A 325 -19.44 9.21 -9.34
N ILE A 326 -19.42 8.44 -10.43
CA ILE A 326 -19.99 7.10 -10.48
C ILE A 326 -19.03 6.21 -11.27
N ASP A 327 -18.40 5.26 -10.60
CA ASP A 327 -17.63 4.22 -11.27
C ASP A 327 -18.60 3.15 -11.78
N MET A 328 -18.49 2.73 -13.04
CA MET A 328 -19.54 1.91 -13.69
C MET A 328 -19.71 0.51 -13.07
N GLN A 329 -18.80 0.06 -12.21
CA GLN A 329 -18.92 -1.24 -11.53
C GLN A 329 -20.02 -1.29 -10.46
N GLU A 330 -20.35 -0.19 -9.77
CA GLU A 330 -21.34 -0.22 -8.67
C GLU A 330 -22.81 -0.07 -9.14
N VAL A 331 -23.06 0.58 -10.28
CA VAL A 331 -24.44 0.75 -10.80
C VAL A 331 -25.06 -0.58 -11.24
N SER A 332 -24.22 -1.56 -11.59
CA SER A 332 -24.68 -2.92 -11.91
C SER A 332 -25.17 -3.68 -10.68
N ILE A 333 -24.69 -3.36 -9.47
CA ILE A 333 -25.04 -4.08 -8.23
C ILE A 333 -26.37 -3.56 -7.64
N MET A 334 -26.64 -2.25 -7.69
CA MET A 334 -27.94 -1.71 -7.26
C MET A 334 -29.12 -2.15 -8.13
N ARG A 335 -28.87 -2.72 -9.32
CA ARG A 335 -29.92 -3.27 -10.18
C ARG A 335 -30.27 -4.73 -9.84
N ILE A 336 -29.50 -5.39 -8.97
CA ILE A 336 -29.67 -6.81 -8.64
C ILE A 336 -30.47 -7.01 -7.34
N ASP A 337 -30.40 -6.09 -6.38
CA ASP A 337 -31.09 -6.27 -5.08
C ASP A 337 -32.59 -5.94 -5.08
N GLU A 338 -33.13 -5.27 -6.10
CA GLU A 338 -34.60 -5.11 -6.24
C GLU A 338 -35.29 -6.38 -6.80
N GLY A 339 -34.54 -7.42 -7.11
CA GLY A 339 -35.04 -8.66 -7.71
C GLY A 339 -35.03 -9.90 -6.81
N LEU A 340 -34.56 -9.82 -5.56
CA LEU A 340 -34.35 -11.01 -4.72
C LEU A 340 -35.25 -11.15 -3.49
N ASP A 341 -36.28 -10.30 -3.33
CA ASP A 341 -37.21 -10.35 -2.18
C ASP A 341 -38.70 -10.44 -2.60
N LYS A 342 -38.99 -11.12 -3.72
CA LYS A 342 -40.35 -11.52 -4.12
C LYS A 342 -40.42 -12.91 -4.70
#